data_AF-A0A849Z1K6-F1
#
_entry.id   AF-A0A849Z1K6-F1
#
_cell.length_a   1.000
_cell.length_b   1.000
_cell.length_c   1.000
_cell.angle_alpha   90.00
_cell.angle_beta   90.00
_cell.angle_gamma   90.00
#
_symmetry.space_group_name_H-M   'P 1'
#
loop_
_entity.id
_entity.type
_entity.pdbx_description
1 polymer ?
#
loop_
_entity_poly.entity_id
_entity_poly.type
_entity_poly.pdbx_seq_one_letter_code
_entity_poly.pdbx_strand_id
1 'polypeptide(L)'
;MEGRCLRALQLVVPLGVGVLVVDDALAAGAWETVGELKLAREDHTATVLEDGSVLLIAGRRPSPMATAEVFDPISHTSKLLEQLFEARAEHTATLLDDGRVLVTGGSYDQPDDLLDSVEIYDPALGTWSQAAPMSSARAGHAAVRLLDGRVLVTSGRAASGSSVNLTAEVYDPVLDVWSPLVTMNEGREHHQATLLPDGRVLVTGGNRAGDVPIALAEIFDPDTGDFEEIGELGYPRYDHSVAPLPDGRLLIAGGRSNDSNADGLIAAVELYDPSTQGFLSAPSMNAGHSDSQLVVLPDGRVLLVASHSELFDPAAPEQPWKYVGTMQNGRTHFVAALVDGRAFVFGGDARDEESKNIEVWNPRGVSLEPQGFPCSGADECETGFCADGVCCDTACDNGSCDRCAYDPQYSPQNGTCSSMLSCAGYAYVLDEASCSTPEPACKTSCTSPADCNPGYECDLATQRCVVERPGTGVGADRVDPKVADAPDSCTCTMVGQPGKGWLAAAMLPLLVLRRRRRARRRQVS
;
A
#
# COMPACT_ATOMS: atom_id res chain seq x y z
N MET A 1 76.92 -26.93 -8.18
CA MET A 1 77.59 -25.80 -8.86
C MET A 1 76.73 -25.50 -10.08
N GLU A 2 76.27 -24.28 -10.34
CA GLU A 2 76.56 -22.97 -9.73
C GLU A 2 75.25 -22.23 -9.43
N GLY A 3 75.26 -21.31 -8.47
CA GLY A 3 74.18 -20.34 -8.28
C GLY A 3 74.70 -18.92 -8.48
N ARG A 4 73.84 -17.99 -8.87
CA ARG A 4 74.11 -16.54 -8.76
C ARG A 4 72.87 -15.77 -8.33
N CYS A 5 73.05 -14.98 -7.28
CA CYS A 5 72.05 -14.05 -6.78
C CYS A 5 71.81 -12.89 -7.76
N LEU A 6 70.60 -12.33 -7.76
CA LEU A 6 70.41 -10.90 -8.02
C LEU A 6 69.55 -10.28 -6.91
N ARG A 7 69.75 -8.98 -6.71
CA ARG A 7 69.54 -8.30 -5.42
C ARG A 7 68.09 -7.91 -5.17
N ALA A 8 67.72 -7.92 -3.89
CA ALA A 8 66.55 -7.20 -3.41
C ALA A 8 66.70 -5.69 -3.66
N LEU A 9 65.64 -5.07 -4.19
CA LEU A 9 65.44 -3.62 -4.13
C LEU A 9 64.37 -3.37 -3.05
N GLN A 10 64.77 -2.83 -1.91
CA GLN A 10 63.78 -2.39 -0.91
C GLN A 10 63.15 -1.09 -1.40
N LEU A 11 61.93 -1.17 -1.94
CA LEU A 11 61.07 0.00 -2.05
C LEU A 11 60.27 0.11 -0.74
N VAL A 12 60.57 1.13 0.05
CA VAL A 12 59.77 1.49 1.23
C VAL A 12 58.47 2.12 0.71
N VAL A 13 57.39 1.36 0.71
CA VAL A 13 56.05 1.92 0.49
C VAL A 13 55.62 2.59 1.81
N PRO A 14 55.32 3.90 1.82
CA PRO A 14 54.81 4.55 3.03
C PRO A 14 53.44 3.96 3.38
N LEU A 15 53.14 3.87 4.67
CA LEU A 15 51.80 3.62 5.17
C LEU A 15 50.89 4.80 4.81
N GLY A 16 50.39 4.80 3.58
CA GLY A 16 49.28 5.64 3.18
C GLY A 16 48.08 5.27 4.02
N VAL A 17 47.39 6.27 4.57
CA VAL A 17 46.10 6.09 5.22
C VAL A 17 45.17 5.45 4.19
N GLY A 18 44.87 4.18 4.39
CA GLY A 18 43.77 3.54 3.71
C GLY A 18 42.50 4.24 4.17
N VAL A 19 42.03 5.20 3.37
CA VAL A 19 40.61 5.50 3.35
C VAL A 19 39.97 4.19 2.91
N LEU A 20 39.40 3.48 3.89
CA LEU A 20 38.38 2.49 3.63
C LEU A 20 37.25 3.26 2.96
N VAL A 21 37.27 3.27 1.62
CA VAL A 21 36.04 3.28 0.86
C VAL A 21 35.30 2.06 1.37
N VAL A 22 34.34 2.30 2.26
CA VAL A 22 33.33 1.28 2.56
C VAL A 22 32.64 1.03 1.24
N ASP A 23 32.89 -0.15 0.66
CA ASP A 23 32.20 -0.59 -0.55
C ASP A 23 30.70 -0.42 -0.35
N ASP A 24 30.04 0.07 -1.39
CA ASP A 24 28.63 0.50 -1.40
C ASP A 24 27.64 -0.71 -1.40
N ALA A 25 28.04 -1.77 -0.69
CA ALA A 25 27.41 -3.08 -0.57
C ALA A 25 26.16 -3.09 0.33
N LEU A 26 25.77 -1.93 0.88
CA LEU A 26 24.51 -1.75 1.61
C LEU A 26 23.33 -1.38 0.70
N ALA A 27 23.59 -0.96 -0.55
CA ALA A 27 22.59 -0.36 -1.44
C ALA A 27 21.90 -1.36 -2.41
N ALA A 28 21.88 -2.65 -2.08
CA ALA A 28 21.03 -3.63 -2.76
C ALA A 28 19.85 -3.96 -1.84
N GLY A 29 18.63 -3.59 -2.24
CA GLY A 29 17.42 -3.98 -1.53
C GLY A 29 17.24 -5.50 -1.52
N ALA A 30 16.37 -5.98 -0.63
CA ALA A 30 16.12 -7.42 -0.48
C ALA A 30 14.67 -7.74 -0.82
N TRP A 31 14.48 -8.76 -1.66
CA TRP A 31 13.20 -9.40 -1.90
C TRP A 31 12.95 -10.48 -0.85
N GLU A 32 11.82 -10.38 -0.15
CA GLU A 32 11.36 -11.34 0.84
C GLU A 32 9.90 -11.73 0.58
N THR A 33 9.57 -13.02 0.74
CA THR A 33 8.17 -13.49 0.71
C THR A 33 7.55 -13.25 2.08
N VAL A 34 6.48 -12.46 2.14
CA VAL A 34 5.84 -12.00 3.39
C VAL A 34 4.47 -12.60 3.64
N GLY A 35 3.75 -13.04 2.60
CA GLY A 35 2.42 -13.62 2.77
C GLY A 35 1.91 -14.33 1.53
N GLU A 36 0.64 -14.75 1.60
CA GLU A 36 -0.07 -15.38 0.49
C GLU A 36 -1.47 -14.79 0.30
N LEU A 37 -1.85 -14.63 -0.97
CA LEU A 37 -3.24 -14.42 -1.39
C LEU A 37 -4.09 -15.67 -1.10
N LYS A 38 -5.36 -15.48 -0.79
CA LYS A 38 -6.33 -16.58 -0.68
C LYS A 38 -6.58 -17.19 -2.04
N LEU A 39 -6.66 -16.36 -3.08
CA LEU A 39 -6.84 -16.78 -4.47
C LEU A 39 -5.67 -16.25 -5.30
N ALA A 40 -5.05 -17.14 -6.09
CA ALA A 40 -4.08 -16.71 -7.08
C ALA A 40 -4.81 -15.97 -8.20
N ARG A 41 -4.14 -14.98 -8.80
CA ARG A 41 -4.72 -14.07 -9.79
C ARG A 41 -3.63 -13.43 -10.65
N GLU A 42 -3.86 -13.37 -11.95
CA GLU A 42 -3.19 -12.47 -12.90
C GLU A 42 -4.24 -11.50 -13.48
N ASP A 43 -3.81 -10.49 -14.26
CA ASP A 43 -4.70 -9.49 -14.90
C ASP A 43 -5.72 -8.84 -13.95
N HIS A 44 -5.27 -8.66 -12.71
CA HIS A 44 -6.00 -8.07 -11.60
C HIS A 44 -5.48 -6.65 -11.34
N THR A 45 -6.17 -5.90 -10.49
CA THR A 45 -5.68 -4.59 -10.02
C THR A 45 -5.39 -4.63 -8.52
N ALA A 46 -4.41 -3.85 -8.09
CA ALA A 46 -4.16 -3.54 -6.69
C ALA A 46 -4.39 -2.05 -6.45
N THR A 47 -5.18 -1.70 -5.43
CA THR A 47 -5.44 -0.32 -5.03
C THR A 47 -5.09 -0.15 -3.56
N VAL A 48 -4.15 0.72 -3.24
CA VAL A 48 -3.86 1.11 -1.84
C VAL A 48 -5.03 1.97 -1.37
N LEU A 49 -5.64 1.57 -0.25
CA LEU A 49 -6.74 2.27 0.40
C LEU A 49 -6.20 3.32 1.40
N GLU A 50 -7.08 4.20 1.87
CA GLU A 50 -6.70 5.28 2.81
C GLU A 50 -6.15 4.78 4.15
N ASP A 51 -6.49 3.54 4.56
CA ASP A 51 -5.97 2.88 5.75
C ASP A 51 -4.62 2.15 5.53
N GLY A 52 -4.03 2.27 4.34
CA GLY A 52 -2.80 1.61 3.93
C GLY A 52 -2.97 0.15 3.48
N SER A 53 -4.16 -0.44 3.64
CA SER A 53 -4.42 -1.79 3.14
C SER A 53 -4.50 -1.84 1.62
N VAL A 54 -4.22 -3.00 1.02
CA VAL A 54 -4.20 -3.16 -0.44
C VAL A 54 -5.39 -4.00 -0.89
N LEU A 55 -6.32 -3.37 -1.61
CA LEU A 55 -7.46 -4.03 -2.23
C LEU A 55 -7.06 -4.67 -3.56
N LEU A 56 -7.25 -5.98 -3.67
CA LEU A 56 -6.92 -6.79 -4.85
C LEU A 56 -8.21 -7.29 -5.50
N ILE A 57 -8.46 -6.87 -6.74
CA ILE A 57 -9.77 -6.99 -7.39
C ILE A 57 -9.68 -7.95 -8.57
N ALA A 58 -10.58 -8.94 -8.59
CA ALA A 58 -10.82 -9.83 -9.72
C ALA A 58 -9.52 -10.42 -10.33
N GLY A 59 -9.41 -10.45 -11.66
CA GLY A 59 -8.34 -11.14 -12.39
C GLY A 59 -8.74 -12.54 -12.85
N ARG A 60 -7.78 -13.27 -13.43
CA ARG A 60 -7.99 -14.57 -14.09
C ARG A 60 -7.41 -15.74 -13.29
N ARG A 61 -8.18 -16.85 -13.20
CA ARG A 61 -7.73 -18.16 -12.69
C ARG A 61 -8.66 -19.37 -12.96
N PRO A 62 -8.48 -20.17 -14.03
CA PRO A 62 -7.94 -19.80 -15.34
C PRO A 62 -8.96 -18.99 -16.17
N SER A 63 -10.19 -18.85 -15.67
CA SER A 63 -11.23 -17.92 -16.16
C SER A 63 -11.24 -16.65 -15.31
N PRO A 64 -11.75 -15.52 -15.81
CA PRO A 64 -12.00 -14.32 -15.00
C PRO A 64 -12.82 -14.61 -13.73
N MET A 65 -12.55 -13.86 -12.65
CA MET A 65 -13.10 -14.13 -11.32
C MET A 65 -13.86 -12.92 -10.75
N ALA A 66 -15.01 -13.16 -10.11
CA ALA A 66 -15.78 -12.15 -9.38
C ALA A 66 -15.33 -12.01 -7.91
N THR A 67 -14.03 -12.10 -7.62
CA THR A 67 -13.52 -12.19 -6.24
C THR A 67 -12.50 -11.10 -5.91
N ALA A 68 -12.76 -10.36 -4.84
CA ALA A 68 -11.79 -9.44 -4.26
C ALA A 68 -11.23 -9.95 -2.92
N GLU A 69 -10.02 -9.54 -2.58
CA GLU A 69 -9.44 -9.69 -1.26
C GLU A 69 -8.68 -8.43 -0.85
N VAL A 70 -8.60 -8.16 0.45
CA VAL A 70 -7.78 -7.09 1.02
C VAL A 70 -6.56 -7.68 1.70
N PHE A 71 -5.39 -7.10 1.49
CA PHE A 71 -4.14 -7.44 2.14
C PHE A 71 -3.74 -6.36 3.15
N ASP A 72 -3.41 -6.80 4.37
CA ASP A 72 -2.86 -5.96 5.43
C ASP A 72 -1.32 -5.97 5.36
N PRO A 73 -0.66 -4.83 5.10
CA PRO A 73 0.81 -4.69 4.95
C PRO A 73 1.58 -4.74 6.29
N ILE A 74 0.88 -4.74 7.42
CA ILE A 74 1.42 -4.80 8.78
C ILE A 74 1.40 -6.26 9.28
N SER A 75 0.23 -6.92 9.22
CA SER A 75 0.13 -8.34 9.63
C SER A 75 0.56 -9.32 8.53
N HIS A 76 0.76 -8.83 7.30
CA HIS A 76 1.00 -9.62 6.09
C HIS A 76 -0.09 -10.67 5.80
N THR A 77 -1.34 -10.38 6.20
CA THR A 77 -2.47 -11.29 6.00
C THR A 77 -3.48 -10.79 4.97
N SER A 78 -3.87 -11.68 4.07
CA SER A 78 -4.96 -11.44 3.10
C SER A 78 -6.31 -11.88 3.67
N LYS A 79 -7.40 -11.23 3.27
CA LYS A 79 -8.78 -11.56 3.64
C LYS A 79 -9.71 -11.44 2.44
N LEU A 80 -10.41 -12.52 2.09
CA LEU A 80 -11.43 -12.51 1.03
C LEU A 80 -12.61 -11.60 1.43
N LEU A 81 -13.11 -10.82 0.48
CA LEU A 81 -14.24 -9.89 0.63
C LEU A 81 -15.53 -10.50 0.04
N GLU A 82 -16.61 -9.71 0.03
CA GLU A 82 -17.77 -10.03 -0.79
C GLU A 82 -17.41 -10.05 -2.28
N GLN A 83 -18.20 -10.80 -3.06
CA GLN A 83 -17.99 -10.97 -4.49
C GLN A 83 -18.44 -9.73 -5.28
N LEU A 84 -17.76 -9.50 -6.40
CA LEU A 84 -18.22 -8.59 -7.44
C LEU A 84 -19.51 -9.12 -8.08
N PHE A 85 -20.24 -8.25 -8.76
CA PHE A 85 -21.41 -8.62 -9.57
C PHE A 85 -21.00 -9.36 -10.85
N GLU A 86 -19.92 -8.92 -11.51
CA GLU A 86 -19.37 -9.55 -12.71
C GLU A 86 -17.92 -9.98 -12.52
N ALA A 87 -17.56 -11.12 -13.12
CA ALA A 87 -16.19 -11.61 -13.15
C ALA A 87 -15.40 -10.94 -14.28
N ARG A 88 -14.16 -10.49 -14.00
CA ARG A 88 -13.40 -9.65 -14.95
C ARG A 88 -11.88 -9.80 -14.84
N ALA A 89 -11.19 -9.77 -15.97
CA ALA A 89 -9.75 -9.57 -16.11
C ALA A 89 -9.50 -8.34 -16.99
N GLU A 90 -8.26 -7.84 -17.12
CA GLU A 90 -7.93 -6.70 -18.01
C GLU A 90 -8.78 -5.42 -17.74
N HIS A 91 -9.24 -5.25 -16.50
CA HIS A 91 -10.07 -4.14 -16.05
C HIS A 91 -9.22 -3.09 -15.35
N THR A 92 -9.76 -1.89 -15.14
CA THR A 92 -9.10 -0.85 -14.33
C THR A 92 -9.85 -0.62 -13.03
N ALA A 93 -9.09 -0.33 -11.96
CA ALA A 93 -9.62 0.12 -10.67
C ALA A 93 -9.02 1.48 -10.32
N THR A 94 -9.89 2.44 -10.01
CA THR A 94 -9.52 3.83 -9.72
C THR A 94 -10.08 4.20 -8.35
N LEU A 95 -9.19 4.48 -7.39
CA LEU A 95 -9.57 5.12 -6.13
C LEU A 95 -10.23 6.47 -6.43
N LEU A 96 -11.34 6.79 -5.78
CA LEU A 96 -12.05 8.06 -5.87
C LEU A 96 -11.68 8.98 -4.69
N ASP A 97 -12.00 10.28 -4.79
CA ASP A 97 -11.69 11.25 -3.72
C ASP A 97 -12.53 11.08 -2.44
N ASP A 98 -13.49 10.15 -2.44
CA ASP A 98 -14.27 9.75 -1.27
C ASP A 98 -13.86 8.38 -0.70
N GLY A 99 -12.69 7.88 -1.09
CA GLY A 99 -12.10 6.62 -0.62
C GLY A 99 -12.71 5.36 -1.26
N ARG A 100 -13.79 5.47 -2.05
CA ARG A 100 -14.37 4.33 -2.79
C ARG A 100 -13.51 3.95 -3.99
N VAL A 101 -13.62 2.72 -4.47
CA VAL A 101 -12.86 2.24 -5.64
C VAL A 101 -13.80 1.93 -6.80
N LEU A 102 -13.66 2.67 -7.89
CA LEU A 102 -14.40 2.51 -9.15
C LEU A 102 -13.71 1.46 -10.03
N VAL A 103 -14.45 0.42 -10.42
CA VAL A 103 -13.98 -0.69 -11.24
C VAL A 103 -14.71 -0.65 -12.58
N THR A 104 -13.98 -0.55 -13.69
CA THR A 104 -14.56 -0.37 -15.03
C THR A 104 -14.10 -1.44 -16.01
N GLY A 105 -15.05 -1.98 -16.78
CA GLY A 105 -14.78 -2.85 -17.93
C GLY A 105 -14.00 -4.13 -17.62
N GLY A 106 -13.20 -4.58 -18.57
CA GLY A 106 -12.48 -5.85 -18.56
C GLY A 106 -13.11 -6.91 -19.45
N SER A 107 -12.47 -8.07 -19.49
CA SER A 107 -12.84 -9.24 -20.30
C SER A 107 -13.43 -10.36 -19.44
N TYR A 108 -14.37 -11.11 -20.02
CA TYR A 108 -14.93 -12.36 -19.48
C TYR A 108 -14.30 -13.59 -20.19
N ASP A 109 -14.98 -14.74 -20.22
CA ASP A 109 -14.44 -16.04 -20.66
C ASP A 109 -13.95 -16.11 -22.12
N GLN A 110 -14.31 -15.16 -22.99
CA GLN A 110 -13.85 -15.10 -24.38
C GLN A 110 -13.23 -13.72 -24.71
N PRO A 111 -12.26 -13.64 -25.65
CA PRO A 111 -11.58 -12.38 -25.99
C PRO A 111 -12.51 -11.23 -26.42
N ASP A 112 -13.63 -11.55 -27.08
CA ASP A 112 -14.64 -10.58 -27.54
C ASP A 112 -15.76 -10.33 -26.50
N ASP A 113 -15.85 -11.12 -25.42
CA ASP A 113 -16.82 -10.93 -24.33
C ASP A 113 -16.32 -9.82 -23.38
N LEU A 114 -16.45 -8.57 -23.83
CA LEU A 114 -16.03 -7.38 -23.10
C LEU A 114 -17.16 -6.80 -22.25
N LEU A 115 -16.80 -6.18 -21.13
CA LEU A 115 -17.72 -5.56 -20.20
C LEU A 115 -17.81 -4.04 -20.42
N ASP A 116 -19.03 -3.51 -20.42
CA ASP A 116 -19.36 -2.10 -20.18
C ASP A 116 -19.71 -1.84 -18.70
N SER A 117 -19.84 -2.90 -17.91
CA SER A 117 -20.29 -2.85 -16.52
C SER A 117 -19.27 -2.18 -15.60
N VAL A 118 -19.81 -1.37 -14.68
CA VAL A 118 -19.06 -0.58 -13.71
C VAL A 118 -19.54 -0.94 -12.32
N GLU A 119 -18.60 -1.17 -11.41
CA GLU A 119 -18.85 -1.49 -10.02
C GLU A 119 -18.08 -0.53 -9.11
N ILE A 120 -18.62 -0.25 -7.93
CA ILE A 120 -17.96 0.55 -6.89
C ILE A 120 -17.87 -0.28 -5.62
N TYR A 121 -16.65 -0.45 -5.12
CA TYR A 121 -16.39 -0.94 -3.77
C TYR A 121 -16.37 0.23 -2.78
N ASP A 122 -17.09 0.09 -1.68
CA ASP A 122 -17.07 1.00 -0.54
C ASP A 122 -16.28 0.33 0.61
N PRO A 123 -15.05 0.78 0.93
CA PRO A 123 -14.26 0.19 2.02
C PRO A 123 -14.88 0.39 3.42
N ALA A 124 -15.61 1.48 3.65
CA ALA A 124 -16.21 1.79 4.94
C ALA A 124 -17.42 0.88 5.25
N LEU A 125 -18.13 0.44 4.22
CA LEU A 125 -19.22 -0.53 4.31
C LEU A 125 -18.75 -1.99 4.08
N GLY A 126 -17.64 -2.18 3.36
CA GLY A 126 -17.14 -3.48 2.93
C GLY A 126 -17.95 -4.13 1.80
N THR A 127 -18.71 -3.33 1.05
CA THR A 127 -19.74 -3.80 0.10
C THR A 127 -19.49 -3.33 -1.34
N TRP A 128 -19.94 -4.14 -2.30
CA TRP A 128 -19.98 -3.78 -3.72
C TRP A 128 -21.33 -3.17 -4.12
N SER A 129 -21.31 -2.30 -5.12
CA SER A 129 -22.50 -1.74 -5.76
C SER A 129 -22.29 -1.60 -7.26
N GLN A 130 -23.37 -1.71 -8.06
CA GLN A 130 -23.32 -1.39 -9.49
C GLN A 130 -23.49 0.12 -9.69
N ALA A 131 -22.73 0.69 -10.62
CA ALA A 131 -22.85 2.08 -11.07
C ALA A 131 -23.37 2.13 -12.51
N ALA A 132 -23.54 3.33 -13.08
CA ALA A 132 -23.88 3.52 -14.48
C ALA A 132 -22.85 2.82 -15.40
N PRO A 133 -23.29 2.01 -16.39
CA PRO A 133 -22.38 1.38 -17.34
C PRO A 133 -21.81 2.41 -18.32
N MET A 134 -20.61 2.11 -18.85
CA MET A 134 -20.01 2.85 -19.95
C MET A 134 -20.87 2.73 -21.22
N SER A 135 -20.74 3.65 -22.17
CA SER A 135 -21.42 3.50 -23.48
C SER A 135 -20.73 2.52 -24.41
N SER A 136 -19.44 2.23 -24.18
CA SER A 136 -18.64 1.26 -24.94
C SER A 136 -17.99 0.23 -24.00
N ALA A 137 -18.26 -1.05 -24.24
CA ALA A 137 -17.55 -2.15 -23.58
C ALA A 137 -16.07 -2.17 -23.99
N ARG A 138 -15.18 -2.40 -23.02
CA ARG A 138 -13.73 -2.28 -23.19
C ARG A 138 -12.92 -3.10 -22.18
N ALA A 139 -11.75 -3.56 -22.60
CA ALA A 139 -10.72 -4.21 -21.79
C ALA A 139 -9.33 -3.73 -22.22
N GLY A 140 -8.33 -3.81 -21.35
CA GLY A 140 -6.98 -3.30 -21.65
C GLY A 140 -6.97 -1.77 -21.90
N HIS A 141 -7.98 -1.06 -21.40
CA HIS A 141 -8.08 0.40 -21.43
C HIS A 141 -7.32 1.02 -20.28
N ALA A 142 -7.04 2.33 -20.38
CA ALA A 142 -6.49 3.09 -19.26
C ALA A 142 -7.56 4.00 -18.64
N ALA A 143 -7.54 4.11 -17.30
CA ALA A 143 -8.41 4.97 -16.51
C ALA A 143 -7.58 5.89 -15.61
N VAL A 144 -7.96 7.17 -15.52
CA VAL A 144 -7.24 8.21 -14.79
C VAL A 144 -8.24 9.09 -14.03
N ARG A 145 -8.05 9.25 -12.72
CA ARG A 145 -8.77 10.28 -11.96
C ARG A 145 -8.21 11.65 -12.29
N LEU A 146 -9.07 12.56 -12.74
CA LEU A 146 -8.75 13.94 -13.07
C LEU A 146 -8.66 14.80 -11.79
N LEU A 147 -8.10 16.01 -11.90
CA LEU A 147 -7.96 16.94 -10.76
C LEU A 147 -9.29 17.43 -10.17
N ASP A 148 -10.41 17.22 -10.86
CA ASP A 148 -11.76 17.55 -10.40
C ASP A 148 -12.53 16.34 -9.84
N GLY A 149 -11.86 15.20 -9.68
CA GLY A 149 -12.40 13.96 -9.11
C GLY A 149 -13.18 13.09 -10.10
N ARG A 150 -13.44 13.56 -11.32
CA ARG A 150 -14.02 12.72 -12.39
C ARG A 150 -13.00 11.69 -12.88
N VAL A 151 -13.47 10.58 -13.46
CA VAL A 151 -12.58 9.53 -14.00
C VAL A 151 -12.67 9.51 -15.53
N LEU A 152 -11.56 9.83 -16.18
CA LEU A 152 -11.39 9.64 -17.63
C LEU A 152 -11.09 8.17 -17.91
N VAL A 153 -11.77 7.60 -18.89
CA VAL A 153 -11.48 6.27 -19.45
C VAL A 153 -11.20 6.40 -20.95
N THR A 154 -10.10 5.78 -21.40
CA THR A 154 -9.59 5.90 -22.77
C THR A 154 -9.44 4.55 -23.46
N SER A 155 -10.01 4.42 -24.65
CA SER A 155 -9.75 3.34 -25.60
C SER A 155 -9.89 1.91 -25.04
N GLY A 156 -8.96 0.99 -25.32
CA GLY A 156 -9.05 -0.45 -25.03
C GLY A 156 -9.70 -1.27 -26.15
N ARG A 157 -9.65 -2.60 -26.04
CA ARG A 157 -10.29 -3.55 -26.97
C ARG A 157 -11.77 -3.23 -27.13
N ALA A 158 -12.33 -3.48 -28.31
CA ALA A 158 -13.76 -3.34 -28.61
C ALA A 158 -14.37 -4.71 -28.93
N ALA A 159 -15.65 -4.91 -28.60
CA ALA A 159 -16.36 -6.19 -28.72
C ALA A 159 -16.55 -6.71 -30.17
N SER A 160 -15.99 -6.03 -31.17
CA SER A 160 -16.06 -6.43 -32.58
C SER A 160 -14.72 -6.94 -33.11
N GLY A 161 -14.31 -8.15 -32.70
CA GLY A 161 -13.33 -8.98 -33.41
C GLY A 161 -12.00 -8.30 -33.71
N SER A 162 -11.16 -8.17 -32.69
CA SER A 162 -9.82 -7.55 -32.77
C SER A 162 -9.80 -6.07 -33.17
N SER A 163 -10.90 -5.33 -32.96
CA SER A 163 -10.90 -3.86 -33.07
C SER A 163 -10.62 -3.20 -31.71
N VAL A 164 -10.14 -1.95 -31.75
CA VAL A 164 -9.86 -1.10 -30.59
C VAL A 164 -10.80 0.10 -30.60
N ASN A 165 -11.26 0.53 -29.43
CA ASN A 165 -12.19 1.65 -29.27
C ASN A 165 -11.49 2.98 -29.55
N LEU A 166 -12.00 3.79 -30.48
CA LEU A 166 -11.57 5.20 -30.60
C LEU A 166 -12.25 6.11 -29.56
N THR A 167 -13.14 5.56 -28.72
CA THR A 167 -13.95 6.34 -27.78
C THR A 167 -13.24 6.54 -26.43
N ALA A 168 -13.34 7.77 -25.93
CA ALA A 168 -13.06 8.12 -24.54
C ALA A 168 -14.34 8.62 -23.87
N GLU A 169 -14.45 8.42 -22.56
CA GLU A 169 -15.61 8.77 -21.75
C GLU A 169 -15.15 9.28 -20.39
N VAL A 170 -15.90 10.21 -19.79
CA VAL A 170 -15.63 10.71 -18.43
C VAL A 170 -16.80 10.36 -17.52
N TYR A 171 -16.51 9.71 -16.40
CA TYR A 171 -17.44 9.39 -15.34
C TYR A 171 -17.47 10.47 -14.27
N ASP A 172 -18.67 10.91 -13.91
CA ASP A 172 -18.91 11.77 -12.75
C ASP A 172 -19.39 10.90 -11.56
N PRO A 173 -18.55 10.72 -10.51
CA PRO A 173 -18.89 9.87 -9.37
C PRO A 173 -19.92 10.48 -8.40
N VAL A 174 -20.26 11.76 -8.55
CA VAL A 174 -21.29 12.46 -7.77
C VAL A 174 -22.66 12.31 -8.43
N LEU A 175 -22.69 12.32 -9.77
CA LEU A 175 -23.92 12.22 -10.56
C LEU A 175 -24.25 10.77 -11.00
N ASP A 176 -23.28 9.84 -10.93
CA ASP A 176 -23.38 8.47 -11.45
C ASP A 176 -23.78 8.46 -12.95
N VAL A 177 -23.00 9.19 -13.76
CA VAL A 177 -23.20 9.29 -15.21
C VAL A 177 -21.88 9.30 -15.98
N TRP A 178 -21.92 8.71 -17.18
CA TRP A 178 -20.86 8.82 -18.19
C TRP A 178 -21.19 9.91 -19.20
N SER A 179 -20.19 10.72 -19.53
CA SER A 179 -20.23 11.69 -20.62
C SER A 179 -19.27 11.24 -21.74
N PRO A 180 -19.75 10.97 -22.96
CA PRO A 180 -18.87 10.65 -24.08
C PRO A 180 -18.08 11.89 -24.51
N LEU A 181 -16.81 11.69 -24.85
CA LEU A 181 -15.90 12.73 -25.34
C LEU A 181 -15.76 12.70 -26.87
N VAL A 182 -14.96 13.62 -27.40
CA VAL A 182 -14.38 13.49 -28.73
C VAL A 182 -13.54 12.22 -28.79
N THR A 183 -13.55 11.54 -29.93
CA THR A 183 -12.74 10.34 -30.16
C THR A 183 -11.25 10.68 -30.17
N MET A 184 -10.44 9.78 -29.64
CA MET A 184 -8.98 9.82 -29.77
C MET A 184 -8.56 9.76 -31.25
N ASN A 185 -7.38 10.29 -31.56
CA ASN A 185 -6.84 10.25 -32.93
C ASN A 185 -6.41 8.83 -33.30
N GLU A 186 -5.98 8.03 -32.32
CA GLU A 186 -5.55 6.64 -32.51
C GLU A 186 -6.17 5.70 -31.47
N GLY A 187 -6.74 4.59 -31.94
CA GLY A 187 -7.33 3.55 -31.11
C GLY A 187 -6.25 2.59 -30.61
N ARG A 188 -6.27 2.26 -29.32
CA ARG A 188 -5.18 1.59 -28.63
C ARG A 188 -5.65 0.76 -27.43
N GLU A 189 -5.05 -0.39 -27.23
CA GLU A 189 -5.15 -1.17 -25.98
C GLU A 189 -3.75 -1.33 -25.38
N HIS A 190 -3.65 -1.66 -24.07
CA HIS A 190 -2.36 -1.85 -23.39
C HIS A 190 -1.44 -0.61 -23.44
N HIS A 191 -2.06 0.58 -23.51
CA HIS A 191 -1.41 1.89 -23.43
C HIS A 191 -1.35 2.41 -22.00
N GLN A 192 -0.54 3.45 -21.77
CA GLN A 192 -0.50 4.16 -20.50
C GLN A 192 -1.17 5.52 -20.63
N ALA A 193 -1.94 5.91 -19.61
CA ALA A 193 -2.49 7.24 -19.45
C ALA A 193 -2.04 7.82 -18.10
N THR A 194 -1.49 9.02 -18.09
CA THR A 194 -0.86 9.62 -16.90
C THR A 194 -1.31 11.07 -16.74
N LEU A 195 -1.85 11.39 -15.57
CA LEU A 195 -2.19 12.77 -15.20
C LEU A 195 -0.91 13.61 -15.07
N LEU A 196 -0.86 14.74 -15.77
CA LEU A 196 0.23 15.70 -15.71
C LEU A 196 -0.02 16.73 -14.58
N PRO A 197 1.02 17.41 -14.06
CA PRO A 197 0.89 18.43 -13.02
C PRO A 197 0.00 19.63 -13.40
N ASP A 198 -0.26 19.86 -14.68
CA ASP A 198 -1.15 20.90 -15.20
C ASP A 198 -2.61 20.44 -15.36
N GLY A 199 -2.92 19.19 -15.02
CA GLY A 199 -4.26 18.59 -15.08
C GLY A 199 -4.61 17.89 -16.39
N ARG A 200 -3.78 18.06 -17.44
CA ARG A 200 -3.95 17.32 -18.70
C ARG A 200 -3.55 15.85 -18.54
N VAL A 201 -4.01 14.97 -19.42
CA VAL A 201 -3.63 13.54 -19.37
C VAL A 201 -2.80 13.19 -20.60
N LEU A 202 -1.57 12.75 -20.39
CA LEU A 202 -0.72 12.19 -21.44
C LEU A 202 -1.12 10.73 -21.68
N VAL A 203 -1.36 10.37 -22.93
CA VAL A 203 -1.59 9.00 -23.42
C VAL A 203 -0.41 8.57 -24.28
N THR A 204 0.21 7.43 -23.97
CA THR A 204 1.41 6.92 -24.67
C THR A 204 1.28 5.45 -25.04
N GLY A 205 1.80 5.09 -26.22
CA GLY A 205 1.97 3.71 -26.66
C GLY A 205 0.66 2.91 -26.78
N GLY A 206 0.75 1.62 -26.53
CA GLY A 206 -0.31 0.63 -26.74
C GLY A 206 -0.25 -0.05 -28.11
N ASN A 207 -1.20 -0.94 -28.36
CA ASN A 207 -1.39 -1.70 -29.60
C ASN A 207 -2.64 -1.25 -30.34
N ARG A 208 -2.54 -1.16 -31.67
CA ARG A 208 -3.70 -1.15 -32.55
C ARG A 208 -4.19 -2.58 -32.79
N ALA A 209 -5.41 -2.68 -33.32
CA ALA A 209 -5.96 -3.85 -33.97
C ALA A 209 -4.92 -4.63 -34.80
N GLY A 210 -4.78 -5.93 -34.53
CA GLY A 210 -3.81 -6.82 -35.20
C GLY A 210 -2.39 -6.77 -34.62
N ASP A 211 -2.28 -6.53 -33.30
CA ASP A 211 -1.03 -6.55 -32.53
C ASP A 211 0.04 -5.60 -33.09
N VAL A 212 -0.34 -4.37 -33.45
CA VAL A 212 0.58 -3.37 -34.03
C VAL A 212 0.94 -2.30 -33.00
N PRO A 213 2.18 -2.31 -32.46
CA PRO A 213 2.62 -1.34 -31.45
C PRO A 213 2.58 0.11 -31.96
N ILE A 214 2.35 1.05 -31.04
CA ILE A 214 2.16 2.47 -31.33
C ILE A 214 3.32 3.27 -30.72
N ALA A 215 3.90 4.18 -31.51
CA ALA A 215 4.83 5.19 -31.00
C ALA A 215 4.12 6.49 -30.62
N LEU A 216 3.01 6.80 -31.30
CA LEU A 216 2.20 8.00 -31.15
C LEU A 216 1.74 8.24 -29.70
N ALA A 217 1.91 9.49 -29.26
CA ALA A 217 1.40 10.01 -28.01
C ALA A 217 0.41 11.16 -28.24
N GLU A 218 -0.61 11.22 -27.39
CA GLU A 218 -1.68 12.21 -27.42
C GLU A 218 -1.82 12.85 -26.03
N ILE A 219 -2.24 14.12 -25.97
CA ILE A 219 -2.68 14.77 -24.73
C ILE A 219 -4.18 14.98 -24.79
N PHE A 220 -4.87 14.58 -23.72
CA PHE A 220 -6.23 15.00 -23.43
C PHE A 220 -6.23 16.27 -22.57
N ASP A 221 -7.00 17.26 -22.98
CA ASP A 221 -7.27 18.48 -22.21
C ASP A 221 -8.69 18.42 -21.58
N PRO A 222 -8.82 18.35 -20.24
CA PRO A 222 -10.11 18.24 -19.57
C PRO A 222 -10.98 19.51 -19.62
N ASP A 223 -10.40 20.68 -19.92
CA ASP A 223 -11.15 21.94 -20.03
C ASP A 223 -11.88 22.07 -21.37
N THR A 224 -11.30 21.50 -22.44
CA THR A 224 -11.87 21.48 -23.80
C THR A 224 -12.62 20.18 -24.10
N GLY A 225 -12.15 19.05 -23.57
CA GLY A 225 -12.63 17.71 -23.89
C GLY A 225 -12.02 17.11 -25.17
N ASP A 226 -10.95 17.73 -25.69
CA ASP A 226 -10.29 17.37 -26.94
C ASP A 226 -8.99 16.57 -26.73
N PHE A 227 -8.56 15.84 -27.78
CA PHE A 227 -7.29 15.12 -27.86
C PHE A 227 -6.36 15.76 -28.91
N GLU A 228 -5.15 16.14 -28.51
CA GLU A 228 -4.09 16.70 -29.37
C GLU A 228 -2.94 15.69 -29.55
N GLU A 229 -2.53 15.45 -30.79
CA GLU A 229 -1.30 14.70 -31.10
C GLU A 229 -0.07 15.55 -30.81
N ILE A 230 0.84 15.09 -29.94
CA ILE A 230 2.01 15.86 -29.49
C ILE A 230 3.36 15.34 -30.00
N GLY A 231 3.38 14.14 -30.59
CA GLY A 231 4.58 13.53 -31.13
C GLY A 231 4.62 12.01 -30.94
N GLU A 232 5.80 11.43 -31.16
CA GLU A 232 6.03 9.99 -31.08
C GLU A 232 7.19 9.65 -30.13
N LEU A 233 7.05 8.52 -29.45
CA LEU A 233 8.15 7.80 -28.80
C LEU A 233 9.17 7.34 -29.84
N GLY A 234 10.44 7.25 -29.46
CA GLY A 234 11.52 6.71 -30.29
C GLY A 234 11.35 5.22 -30.64
N TYR A 235 10.53 4.49 -29.89
CA TYR A 235 10.14 3.11 -30.18
C TYR A 235 8.63 2.91 -29.98
N PRO A 236 7.93 2.27 -30.95
CA PRO A 236 6.54 1.89 -30.76
C PRO A 236 6.45 0.78 -29.70
N ARG A 237 5.56 0.94 -28.72
CA ARG A 237 5.54 0.07 -27.53
C ARG A 237 4.15 -0.08 -26.90
N TYR A 238 3.91 -1.23 -26.28
CA TYR A 238 2.75 -1.55 -25.44
C TYR A 238 3.19 -2.31 -24.18
N ASP A 239 2.36 -2.41 -23.14
CA ASP A 239 2.71 -2.99 -21.82
C ASP A 239 3.99 -2.37 -21.20
N HIS A 240 4.26 -1.11 -21.52
CA HIS A 240 5.30 -0.30 -20.89
C HIS A 240 4.79 0.32 -19.60
N SER A 241 5.71 0.75 -18.75
CA SER A 241 5.39 1.52 -17.54
C SER A 241 5.77 2.99 -17.69
N VAL A 242 5.05 3.84 -16.95
CA VAL A 242 5.31 5.27 -16.82
C VAL A 242 5.37 5.64 -15.34
N ALA A 243 6.38 6.41 -14.95
CA ALA A 243 6.51 6.95 -13.60
C ALA A 243 6.81 8.45 -13.60
N PRO A 244 6.12 9.27 -12.78
CA PRO A 244 6.47 10.67 -12.61
C PRO A 244 7.79 10.83 -11.84
N LEU A 245 8.65 11.73 -12.31
CA LEU A 245 9.88 12.10 -11.64
C LEU A 245 9.70 13.37 -10.78
N PRO A 246 10.54 13.60 -9.75
CA PRO A 246 10.45 14.78 -8.89
C PRO A 246 10.60 16.13 -9.60
N ASP A 247 11.15 16.15 -10.82
CA ASP A 247 11.30 17.34 -11.66
C ASP A 247 10.10 17.60 -12.58
N GLY A 248 9.05 16.79 -12.49
CA GLY A 248 7.82 16.90 -13.29
C GLY A 248 7.87 16.20 -14.65
N ARG A 249 9.01 15.62 -15.06
CA ARG A 249 9.10 14.77 -16.25
C ARG A 249 8.51 13.39 -15.97
N LEU A 250 8.19 12.64 -17.03
CA LEU A 250 7.76 11.24 -16.90
C LEU A 250 8.83 10.30 -17.46
N LEU A 251 9.21 9.29 -16.69
CA LEU A 251 10.06 8.17 -17.09
C LEU A 251 9.19 7.10 -17.76
N ILE A 252 9.47 6.79 -19.02
CA ILE A 252 8.76 5.80 -19.83
C ILE A 252 9.72 4.66 -20.12
N ALA A 253 9.45 3.46 -19.60
CA ALA A 253 10.38 2.33 -19.67
C ALA A 253 9.69 1.01 -20.03
N GLY A 254 10.44 0.14 -20.70
CA GLY A 254 9.97 -1.20 -21.04
C GLY A 254 8.91 -1.23 -22.15
N GLY A 255 8.09 -2.27 -22.09
CA GLY A 255 7.10 -2.63 -23.09
C GLY A 255 7.62 -3.59 -24.16
N ARG A 256 6.74 -3.88 -25.10
CA ARG A 256 6.93 -4.84 -26.20
C ARG A 256 6.86 -4.12 -27.55
N SER A 257 7.70 -4.53 -28.50
CA SER A 257 7.61 -4.18 -29.91
C SER A 257 7.76 -5.43 -30.78
N ASN A 258 7.23 -5.37 -32.00
CA ASN A 258 7.43 -6.39 -33.04
C ASN A 258 8.79 -6.23 -33.77
N ASP A 259 9.63 -5.28 -33.37
CA ASP A 259 10.91 -4.95 -34.00
C ASP A 259 12.03 -5.98 -33.71
N SER A 260 11.95 -7.13 -34.39
CA SER A 260 13.06 -8.04 -34.72
C SER A 260 13.86 -8.75 -33.60
N ASN A 261 13.70 -8.39 -32.33
CA ASN A 261 14.24 -9.16 -31.20
C ASN A 261 13.40 -10.43 -30.97
N ALA A 262 14.05 -11.54 -30.60
CA ALA A 262 13.39 -12.85 -30.50
C ALA A 262 12.20 -12.91 -29.52
N ASP A 263 12.22 -12.07 -28.48
CA ASP A 263 11.20 -12.01 -27.42
C ASP A 263 10.34 -10.73 -27.47
N GLY A 264 10.63 -9.80 -28.39
CA GLY A 264 9.93 -8.51 -28.54
C GLY A 264 10.13 -7.48 -27.41
N LEU A 265 10.86 -7.81 -26.34
CA LEU A 265 11.02 -6.95 -25.16
C LEU A 265 11.92 -5.72 -25.42
N ILE A 266 11.51 -4.56 -24.89
CA ILE A 266 12.21 -3.28 -25.03
C ILE A 266 12.99 -2.95 -23.74
N ALA A 267 14.28 -2.64 -23.87
CA ALA A 267 15.09 -2.07 -22.77
C ALA A 267 15.19 -0.54 -22.82
N ALA A 268 14.75 0.08 -23.92
CA ALA A 268 14.87 1.51 -24.16
C ALA A 268 13.97 2.33 -23.23
N VAL A 269 14.55 3.41 -22.70
CA VAL A 269 13.92 4.33 -21.76
C VAL A 269 13.84 5.71 -22.40
N GLU A 270 12.72 6.38 -22.19
CA GLU A 270 12.43 7.72 -22.72
C GLU A 270 11.91 8.62 -21.59
N LEU A 271 12.17 9.92 -21.72
CA LEU A 271 11.72 10.95 -20.81
C LEU A 271 10.78 11.89 -21.56
N TYR A 272 9.54 12.00 -21.10
CA TYR A 272 8.63 13.04 -21.55
C TYR A 272 8.83 14.30 -20.72
N ASP A 273 9.00 15.44 -21.40
CA ASP A 273 9.14 16.76 -20.78
C ASP A 273 7.89 17.62 -21.05
N PRO A 274 7.01 17.83 -20.05
CA PRO A 274 5.79 18.62 -20.21
C PRO A 274 6.03 20.08 -20.63
N SER A 275 7.21 20.64 -20.39
CA SER A 275 7.54 22.03 -20.74
C SER A 275 7.83 22.23 -22.23
N THR A 276 8.19 21.14 -22.93
CA THR A 276 8.43 21.13 -24.38
C THR A 276 7.46 20.26 -25.16
N GLN A 277 6.63 19.47 -24.46
CA GLN A 277 5.77 18.40 -25.01
C GLN A 277 6.57 17.37 -25.83
N GLY A 278 7.86 17.23 -25.56
CA GLY A 278 8.78 16.38 -26.32
C GLY A 278 9.25 15.12 -25.57
N PHE A 279 9.67 14.12 -26.35
CA PHE A 279 10.31 12.90 -25.87
C PHE A 279 11.82 12.97 -26.04
N LEU A 280 12.57 12.54 -25.03
CA LEU A 280 14.03 12.49 -25.00
C LEU A 280 14.49 11.06 -24.69
N SER A 281 15.44 10.54 -25.45
CA SER A 281 16.06 9.25 -25.12
C SER A 281 16.87 9.36 -23.82
N ALA A 282 16.69 8.38 -22.94
CA ALA A 282 17.43 8.23 -21.69
C ALA A 282 18.25 6.92 -21.71
N PRO A 283 19.21 6.73 -20.78
CA PRO A 283 19.95 5.48 -20.67
C PRO A 283 19.01 4.28 -20.46
N SER A 284 19.19 3.24 -21.28
CA SER A 284 18.40 2.01 -21.23
C SER A 284 18.58 1.24 -19.92
N MET A 285 17.57 0.43 -19.58
CA MET A 285 17.64 -0.61 -18.55
C MET A 285 18.67 -1.69 -18.94
N ASN A 286 19.15 -2.49 -17.99
CA ASN A 286 20.09 -3.59 -18.26
C ASN A 286 19.43 -4.75 -19.02
N ALA A 287 18.11 -4.93 -18.91
CA ALA A 287 17.33 -5.90 -19.68
C ALA A 287 16.03 -5.29 -20.26
N GLY A 288 15.44 -5.97 -21.24
CA GLY A 288 14.11 -5.62 -21.75
C GLY A 288 13.01 -6.23 -20.90
N HIS A 289 11.91 -5.50 -20.70
CA HIS A 289 10.81 -5.91 -19.83
C HIS A 289 9.45 -5.52 -20.41
N SER A 290 8.46 -6.39 -20.24
CA SER A 290 7.04 -6.09 -20.36
C SER A 290 6.36 -6.40 -19.03
N ASP A 291 5.16 -5.86 -18.79
CA ASP A 291 4.34 -6.16 -17.60
C ASP A 291 5.03 -5.82 -16.27
N SER A 292 6.14 -5.08 -16.35
CA SER A 292 6.92 -4.55 -15.25
C SER A 292 6.35 -3.23 -14.79
N GLN A 293 6.34 -2.99 -13.48
CA GLN A 293 5.80 -1.75 -12.90
C GLN A 293 6.93 -0.83 -12.41
N LEU A 294 6.84 0.45 -12.76
CA LEU A 294 7.73 1.49 -12.22
C LEU A 294 7.09 2.09 -10.95
N VAL A 295 7.78 1.93 -9.82
CA VAL A 295 7.33 2.42 -8.52
C VAL A 295 8.22 3.57 -8.07
N VAL A 296 7.65 4.78 -7.93
CA VAL A 296 8.36 5.96 -7.42
C VAL A 296 8.54 5.82 -5.91
N LEU A 297 9.78 5.84 -5.44
CA LEU A 297 10.12 5.76 -4.01
C LEU A 297 10.02 7.14 -3.35
N PRO A 298 9.87 7.22 -2.00
CA PRO A 298 9.76 8.51 -1.29
C PRO A 298 10.97 9.45 -1.43
N ASP A 299 12.13 8.92 -1.83
CA ASP A 299 13.35 9.69 -2.10
C ASP A 299 13.48 10.19 -3.55
N GLY A 300 12.48 9.92 -4.40
CA GLY A 300 12.43 10.33 -5.80
C GLY A 300 13.15 9.42 -6.79
N ARG A 301 13.76 8.32 -6.33
CA ARG A 301 14.25 7.24 -7.20
C ARG A 301 13.07 6.39 -7.70
N VAL A 302 13.25 5.66 -8.80
CA VAL A 302 12.19 4.80 -9.36
C VAL A 302 12.65 3.36 -9.39
N LEU A 303 11.94 2.48 -8.68
CA LEU A 303 12.16 1.04 -8.72
C LEU A 303 11.41 0.44 -9.92
N LEU A 304 12.13 -0.15 -10.86
CA LEU A 304 11.58 -1.12 -11.80
C LEU A 304 11.33 -2.43 -11.05
N VAL A 305 10.06 -2.71 -10.75
CA VAL A 305 9.61 -4.00 -10.27
C VAL A 305 9.49 -4.95 -11.47
N ALA A 306 10.40 -5.91 -11.53
CA ALA A 306 10.46 -6.97 -12.52
C ALA A 306 11.30 -8.14 -11.99
N SER A 307 11.27 -9.28 -12.69
CA SER A 307 12.05 -10.47 -12.32
C SER A 307 13.56 -10.20 -12.19
N HIS A 308 14.09 -9.21 -12.93
CA HIS A 308 15.35 -8.56 -12.63
C HIS A 308 15.02 -7.10 -12.28
N SER A 309 15.09 -6.75 -11.00
CA SER A 309 14.67 -5.43 -10.52
C SER A 309 15.83 -4.45 -10.58
N GLU A 310 15.55 -3.25 -11.09
CA GLU A 310 16.53 -2.19 -11.28
C GLU A 310 16.04 -0.91 -10.60
N LEU A 311 16.95 -0.13 -10.03
CA LEU A 311 16.66 1.16 -9.42
C LEU A 311 17.21 2.27 -10.31
N PHE A 312 16.34 3.16 -10.76
CA PHE A 312 16.65 4.38 -11.48
C PHE A 312 16.89 5.53 -10.51
N ASP A 313 18.09 6.10 -10.56
CA ASP A 313 18.44 7.32 -9.84
C ASP A 313 18.51 8.52 -10.82
N PRO A 314 17.55 9.46 -10.79
CA PRO A 314 17.55 10.63 -11.67
C PRO A 314 18.73 11.59 -11.40
N ALA A 315 19.41 11.49 -10.25
CA ALA A 315 20.59 12.28 -9.92
C ALA A 315 21.92 11.67 -10.45
N ALA A 316 21.89 10.46 -11.01
CA ALA A 316 23.08 9.73 -11.49
C ALA A 316 23.12 9.56 -13.04
N PRO A 317 23.18 10.64 -13.83
CA PRO A 317 22.92 10.61 -15.27
C PRO A 317 23.88 9.76 -16.12
N GLU A 318 25.07 9.41 -15.61
CA GLU A 318 26.03 8.55 -16.33
C GLU A 318 25.72 7.05 -16.19
N GLN A 319 25.13 6.63 -15.06
CA GLN A 319 24.74 5.24 -14.78
C GLN A 319 23.48 5.25 -13.88
N PRO A 320 22.31 5.64 -14.42
CA PRO A 320 21.13 5.84 -13.58
C PRO A 320 20.51 4.52 -13.13
N TRP A 321 20.71 3.42 -13.86
CA TRP A 321 20.15 2.10 -13.54
C TRP A 321 21.14 1.25 -12.75
N LYS A 322 20.78 0.88 -11.52
CA LYS A 322 21.51 -0.06 -10.64
C LYS A 322 20.67 -1.30 -10.41
N TYR A 323 21.20 -2.50 -10.65
CA TYR A 323 20.54 -3.75 -10.27
C TYR A 323 20.39 -3.83 -8.74
N VAL A 324 19.17 -4.10 -8.27
CA VAL A 324 18.82 -4.12 -6.83
C VAL A 324 18.16 -5.43 -6.36
N GLY A 325 18.20 -6.48 -7.18
CA GLY A 325 17.78 -7.82 -6.82
C GLY A 325 16.87 -8.48 -7.86
N THR A 326 16.52 -9.73 -7.61
CA THR A 326 15.59 -10.53 -8.41
C THR A 326 14.50 -11.06 -7.49
N MET A 327 13.24 -10.96 -7.93
CA MET A 327 12.11 -11.57 -7.20
C MET A 327 12.36 -13.08 -7.02
N GLN A 328 11.98 -13.61 -5.87
CA GLN A 328 12.16 -15.04 -5.54
C GLN A 328 11.37 -15.91 -6.52
N ASN A 329 10.18 -15.45 -6.93
CA ASN A 329 9.36 -16.04 -7.97
C ASN A 329 9.25 -15.06 -9.14
N GLY A 330 10.09 -15.24 -10.16
CA GLY A 330 9.99 -14.47 -11.41
C GLY A 330 8.66 -14.74 -12.11
N ARG A 331 7.94 -13.66 -12.45
CA ARG A 331 6.53 -13.67 -12.87
C ARG A 331 6.17 -12.50 -13.79
N THR A 332 5.05 -12.62 -14.49
CA THR A 332 4.42 -11.59 -15.36
C THR A 332 2.97 -11.34 -14.92
N HIS A 333 2.31 -10.31 -15.45
CA HIS A 333 0.91 -9.94 -15.12
C HIS A 333 0.62 -9.81 -13.61
N PHE A 334 1.64 -9.45 -12.84
CA PHE A 334 1.55 -9.13 -11.42
C PHE A 334 1.18 -7.65 -11.24
N VAL A 335 0.80 -7.27 -10.03
CA VAL A 335 0.66 -5.85 -9.65
C VAL A 335 1.61 -5.55 -8.50
N ALA A 336 2.25 -4.38 -8.55
CA ALA A 336 3.04 -3.83 -7.48
C ALA A 336 2.31 -2.66 -6.80
N ALA A 337 2.52 -2.47 -5.50
CA ALA A 337 2.03 -1.32 -4.77
C ALA A 337 3.11 -0.81 -3.80
N LEU A 338 3.29 0.50 -3.73
CA LEU A 338 4.11 1.12 -2.68
C LEU A 338 3.25 1.28 -1.43
N VAL A 339 3.69 0.70 -0.32
CA VAL A 339 3.05 0.84 0.99
C VAL A 339 4.14 1.03 2.05
N ASP A 340 4.03 2.09 2.84
CA ASP A 340 5.05 2.51 3.81
C ASP A 340 6.47 2.61 3.21
N GLY A 341 6.58 3.05 1.95
CA GLY A 341 7.85 3.13 1.22
C GLY A 341 8.49 1.78 0.84
N ARG A 342 7.81 0.66 1.09
CA ARG A 342 8.17 -0.70 0.65
C ARG A 342 7.36 -1.06 -0.60
N ALA A 343 7.98 -1.75 -1.57
CA ALA A 343 7.29 -2.15 -2.80
C ALA A 343 6.79 -3.61 -2.68
N PHE A 344 5.49 -3.79 -2.46
CA PHE A 344 4.84 -5.10 -2.42
C PHE A 344 4.45 -5.55 -3.83
N VAL A 345 4.44 -6.86 -4.08
CA VAL A 345 4.10 -7.49 -5.36
C VAL A 345 3.16 -8.67 -5.17
N PHE A 346 2.03 -8.61 -5.87
CA PHE A 346 0.88 -9.49 -5.71
C PHE A 346 0.58 -10.27 -7.00
N GLY A 347 0.17 -11.53 -6.86
CA GLY A 347 -0.34 -12.36 -7.96
C GLY A 347 0.67 -12.60 -9.09
N GLY A 348 0.18 -12.66 -10.33
CA GLY A 348 0.94 -12.89 -11.56
C GLY A 348 1.18 -14.38 -11.89
N ASP A 349 1.44 -14.68 -13.16
CA ASP A 349 1.82 -16.02 -13.63
C ASP A 349 3.30 -16.31 -13.37
N ALA A 350 3.58 -17.46 -12.77
CA ALA A 350 4.92 -17.97 -12.47
C ALA A 350 5.15 -19.36 -13.10
N ARG A 351 5.15 -19.43 -14.45
CA ARG A 351 5.38 -20.62 -15.29
C ARG A 351 4.17 -21.55 -15.41
N ASP A 352 3.08 -21.02 -15.98
CA ASP A 352 1.81 -21.73 -16.16
C ASP A 352 1.11 -22.09 -14.84
N GLU A 353 1.48 -21.42 -13.74
CA GLU A 353 0.85 -21.54 -12.41
C GLU A 353 0.67 -20.14 -11.82
N GLU A 354 -0.58 -19.75 -11.55
CA GLU A 354 -0.87 -18.42 -11.01
C GLU A 354 -0.36 -18.34 -9.55
N SER A 355 0.46 -17.33 -9.27
CA SER A 355 1.11 -17.17 -7.98
C SER A 355 0.16 -16.65 -6.91
N LYS A 356 0.30 -17.20 -5.70
CA LYS A 356 -0.28 -16.62 -4.47
C LYS A 356 0.71 -15.76 -3.70
N ASN A 357 2.00 -15.85 -4.01
CA ASN A 357 3.05 -15.33 -3.17
C ASN A 357 3.02 -13.81 -3.17
N ILE A 358 3.07 -13.22 -1.98
CA ILE A 358 3.25 -11.79 -1.79
C ILE A 358 4.71 -11.59 -1.43
N GLU A 359 5.43 -10.90 -2.31
CA GLU A 359 6.82 -10.54 -2.09
C GLU A 359 6.90 -9.03 -1.84
N VAL A 360 7.81 -8.61 -0.97
CA VAL A 360 8.10 -7.20 -0.75
C VAL A 360 9.59 -6.93 -0.99
N TRP A 361 9.87 -5.81 -1.63
CA TRP A 361 11.21 -5.27 -1.75
C TRP A 361 11.40 -4.16 -0.72
N ASN A 362 12.36 -4.39 0.18
CA ASN A 362 12.77 -3.40 1.17
C ASN A 362 14.03 -2.66 0.67
N PRO A 363 14.01 -1.32 0.51
CA PRO A 363 15.20 -0.54 0.23
C PRO A 363 16.15 -0.58 1.44
N ARG A 364 17.19 -1.43 1.39
CA ARG A 364 18.22 -1.45 2.44
C ARG A 364 18.85 -0.06 2.56
N GLY A 365 18.75 0.52 3.74
CA GLY A 365 19.14 1.91 4.02
C GLY A 365 17.98 2.83 4.40
N VAL A 366 16.72 2.46 4.11
CA VAL A 366 15.55 3.17 4.64
C VAL A 366 14.87 2.28 5.68
N SER A 367 15.12 2.57 6.96
CA SER A 367 14.32 2.01 8.04
C SER A 367 12.95 2.68 8.00
N LEU A 368 11.94 1.94 7.57
CA LEU A 368 10.54 2.38 7.44
C LEU A 368 9.64 1.65 8.44
N GLU A 369 10.19 1.25 9.58
CA GLU A 369 9.39 1.22 10.80
C GLU A 369 8.89 2.65 11.09
N PRO A 370 7.65 2.83 11.56
CA PRO A 370 7.03 4.16 11.67
C PRO A 370 7.88 5.08 12.55
N GLN A 371 8.58 6.02 11.91
CA GLN A 371 9.48 6.94 12.60
C GLN A 371 8.63 7.94 13.40
N GLY A 372 8.67 7.83 14.72
CA GLY A 372 8.02 8.78 15.61
C GLY A 372 8.47 10.22 15.31
N PHE A 373 7.53 11.18 15.42
CA PHE A 373 7.85 12.58 15.21
C PHE A 373 8.90 13.07 16.21
N PRO A 374 9.82 13.97 15.82
CA PRO A 374 10.80 14.54 16.73
C PRO A 374 10.12 15.44 17.76
N CYS A 375 10.64 15.44 18.98
CA CYS A 375 10.15 16.24 20.10
C CYS A 375 11.28 16.83 20.95
N SER A 376 11.00 17.96 21.58
CA SER A 376 11.80 18.62 22.59
C SER A 376 11.19 18.50 23.99
N GLY A 377 9.90 18.16 24.06
CA GLY A 377 9.14 17.95 25.28
C GLY A 377 8.00 16.95 25.09
N ALA A 378 7.53 16.38 26.20
CA ALA A 378 6.42 15.41 26.21
C ALA A 378 5.09 15.99 25.71
N ASP A 379 4.94 17.31 25.80
CA ASP A 379 3.80 18.10 25.34
C ASP A 379 3.71 18.29 23.82
N GLU A 380 4.75 17.94 23.08
CA GLU A 380 4.76 17.92 21.60
C GLU A 380 4.30 16.57 21.03
N CYS A 381 4.12 15.55 21.87
CA CYS A 381 3.72 14.19 21.48
C CYS A 381 2.23 13.93 21.79
N GLU A 382 1.50 13.36 20.83
CA GLU A 382 0.08 13.02 21.00
C GLU A 382 -0.14 11.94 22.09
N THR A 383 0.84 11.06 22.29
CA THR A 383 0.92 10.08 23.39
C THR A 383 1.35 10.68 24.74
N GLY A 384 1.81 11.94 24.75
CA GLY A 384 2.33 12.60 25.96
C GLY A 384 3.68 12.08 26.44
N PHE A 385 4.46 11.38 25.60
CA PHE A 385 5.76 10.81 25.98
C PHE A 385 6.85 11.07 24.92
N CYS A 386 7.89 11.79 25.35
CA CYS A 386 9.06 12.15 24.54
C CYS A 386 10.31 11.53 25.19
N ALA A 387 11.04 10.69 24.46
CA ALA A 387 12.25 10.03 24.92
C ALA A 387 13.41 10.26 23.93
N ASP A 388 14.55 10.73 24.44
CA ASP A 388 15.78 11.03 23.67
C ASP A 388 15.58 11.86 22.38
N GLY A 389 14.50 12.64 22.32
CA GLY A 389 14.16 13.54 21.22
C GLY A 389 13.11 13.02 20.23
N VAL A 390 12.45 11.90 20.52
CA VAL A 390 11.44 11.26 19.64
C VAL A 390 10.17 10.90 20.43
N CYS A 391 9.00 11.09 19.81
CA CYS A 391 7.71 10.67 20.36
C CYS A 391 7.53 9.15 20.27
N CYS A 392 7.22 8.50 21.40
CA CYS A 392 6.95 7.06 21.44
C CYS A 392 5.51 6.75 21.01
N ASP A 393 5.30 5.58 20.42
CA ASP A 393 3.99 5.07 20.02
C ASP A 393 3.29 4.28 21.15
N THR A 394 2.02 3.93 20.91
CA THR A 394 1.19 3.19 21.88
C THR A 394 1.65 1.74 22.15
N ALA A 395 2.59 1.19 21.38
CA ALA A 395 3.19 -0.12 21.69
C ALA A 395 4.12 -0.05 22.92
N CYS A 396 4.72 1.12 23.18
CA CYS A 396 5.59 1.35 24.34
C CYS A 396 4.80 1.45 25.67
N ASP A 397 3.53 1.85 25.63
CA ASP A 397 2.71 2.15 26.82
C ASP A 397 2.34 0.92 27.68
N ASN A 398 2.45 -0.29 27.13
CA ASN A 398 1.99 -1.52 27.80
C ASN A 398 3.06 -2.18 28.71
N GLY A 399 4.10 -1.43 29.10
CA GLY A 399 5.07 -1.86 30.12
C GLY A 399 6.11 -2.89 29.67
N SER A 400 6.36 -3.04 28.37
CA SER A 400 7.29 -4.04 27.81
C SER A 400 8.74 -3.57 27.65
N CYS A 401 9.08 -2.32 28.02
CA CYS A 401 10.43 -1.77 27.84
C CYS A 401 10.92 -1.00 29.07
N ASP A 402 11.77 -1.64 29.87
CA ASP A 402 12.47 -1.00 31.00
C ASP A 402 13.63 -0.09 30.56
N ARG A 403 13.99 -0.05 29.26
CA ARG A 403 14.97 0.88 28.69
C ARG A 403 15.00 0.90 27.16
N CYS A 404 15.10 2.09 26.58
CA CYS A 404 15.71 2.27 25.26
C CYS A 404 17.24 2.21 25.40
N ALA A 405 17.94 1.55 24.46
CA ALA A 405 19.39 1.40 24.50
C ALA A 405 20.03 1.72 23.14
N TYR A 406 21.10 2.52 23.17
CA TYR A 406 21.89 2.93 22.02
C TYR A 406 23.20 2.13 21.97
N ASP A 407 23.43 1.37 20.89
CA ASP A 407 24.71 0.71 20.61
C ASP A 407 25.47 1.42 19.47
N PRO A 408 26.62 2.06 19.77
CA PRO A 408 27.40 2.80 18.78
C PRO A 408 28.16 1.93 17.75
N GLN A 409 28.13 0.59 17.81
CA GLN A 409 28.77 -0.27 16.81
C GLN A 409 27.84 -0.77 15.70
N TYR A 410 26.52 -0.65 15.83
CA TYR A 410 25.56 -1.31 14.92
C TYR A 410 24.40 -0.45 14.39
N SER A 411 24.26 0.82 14.77
CA SER A 411 23.12 1.66 14.32
C SER A 411 23.52 3.07 13.86
N PRO A 412 23.31 3.42 12.58
CA PRO A 412 23.19 4.81 12.15
C PRO A 412 21.78 5.32 12.50
N GLN A 413 21.61 5.76 13.75
CA GLN A 413 20.43 6.47 14.27
C GLN A 413 19.08 5.77 14.07
N ASN A 414 18.86 4.68 14.80
CA ASN A 414 17.77 4.59 15.79
C ASN A 414 18.01 3.45 16.80
N GLY A 415 17.50 3.62 18.03
CA GLY A 415 17.63 2.64 19.10
C GLY A 415 16.57 1.53 19.00
N THR A 416 16.96 0.28 19.25
CA THR A 416 16.06 -0.88 19.12
C THR A 416 15.43 -1.22 20.48
N CYS A 417 14.10 -1.24 20.56
CA CYS A 417 13.40 -1.86 21.69
C CYS A 417 13.55 -3.38 21.63
N SER A 418 14.18 -4.00 22.62
CA SER A 418 14.41 -5.44 22.66
C SER A 418 13.83 -6.08 23.92
N SER A 419 13.01 -7.11 23.73
CA SER A 419 12.46 -7.93 24.81
C SER A 419 13.52 -8.86 25.38
N MET A 420 13.69 -8.87 26.71
CA MET A 420 14.55 -9.84 27.39
C MET A 420 13.90 -11.23 27.48
N LEU A 421 13.77 -11.93 26.35
CA LEU A 421 13.31 -13.32 26.28
C LEU A 421 14.01 -14.11 25.16
N SER A 422 15.34 -14.23 25.22
CA SER A 422 16.13 -15.07 24.28
C SER A 422 17.29 -15.86 24.94
N CYS A 423 17.01 -16.52 26.07
CA CYS A 423 17.91 -17.54 26.62
C CYS A 423 17.60 -18.96 26.09
N ALA A 424 17.86 -19.18 24.80
CA ALA A 424 17.85 -20.51 24.20
C ALA A 424 19.04 -20.66 23.24
N GLY A 425 20.17 -21.23 23.69
CA GLY A 425 21.31 -21.36 22.77
C GLY A 425 22.68 -21.80 23.25
N TYR A 426 22.97 -22.07 24.53
CA TYR A 426 24.22 -22.75 24.92
C TYR A 426 24.03 -23.67 26.13
N ALA A 427 24.19 -24.97 25.91
CA ALA A 427 24.15 -25.98 26.95
C ALA A 427 25.57 -26.35 27.40
N TYR A 428 25.90 -26.14 28.69
CA TYR A 428 26.88 -26.95 29.42
C TYR A 428 26.60 -26.94 30.93
N VAL A 429 25.95 -28.04 31.37
CA VAL A 429 26.13 -28.77 32.64
C VAL A 429 26.57 -27.97 33.89
N LEU A 430 25.70 -27.84 34.90
CA LEU A 430 25.85 -28.57 36.19
C LEU A 430 24.67 -28.35 37.18
N ASP A 431 24.29 -29.47 37.80
CA ASP A 431 23.53 -29.68 39.05
C ASP A 431 21.99 -29.56 39.10
N GLU A 432 21.38 -30.53 39.81
CA GLU A 432 19.94 -30.72 39.98
C GLU A 432 19.43 -30.13 41.31
N ALA A 433 18.77 -28.95 41.28
CA ALA A 433 17.74 -28.57 42.26
C ALA A 433 17.15 -27.17 42.00
N SER A 434 15.98 -27.05 41.34
CA SER A 434 15.00 -25.94 41.55
C SER A 434 13.82 -25.88 40.55
N CYS A 435 13.13 -26.99 40.29
CA CYS A 435 11.80 -26.91 39.65
C CYS A 435 10.70 -26.57 40.67
N SER A 436 10.63 -25.30 41.08
CA SER A 436 9.45 -24.72 41.74
C SER A 436 9.48 -23.17 41.71
N THR A 437 8.74 -22.57 40.75
CA THR A 437 8.08 -21.22 40.73
C THR A 437 8.63 -20.08 41.61
N PRO A 438 8.80 -18.84 41.09
CA PRO A 438 7.63 -17.93 41.06
C PRO A 438 7.59 -16.81 39.99
N GLU A 439 6.41 -16.24 39.76
CA GLU A 439 6.19 -14.91 39.16
C GLU A 439 6.51 -13.76 40.15
N PRO A 440 6.72 -12.51 39.67
CA PRO A 440 7.22 -11.40 40.50
C PRO A 440 6.12 -10.67 41.31
N ALA A 441 5.52 -11.35 42.28
CA ALA A 441 4.83 -10.72 43.40
C ALA A 441 4.90 -11.62 44.64
N CYS A 442 5.52 -11.15 45.73
CA CYS A 442 5.65 -11.94 46.95
C CYS A 442 4.29 -12.20 47.62
N LYS A 443 4.08 -13.47 47.99
CA LYS A 443 3.05 -14.05 48.88
C LYS A 443 1.69 -13.35 48.95
N THR A 444 0.65 -14.09 48.55
CA THR A 444 -0.78 -13.72 48.55
C THR A 444 -1.41 -13.31 49.89
N SER A 445 -0.64 -13.23 50.99
CA SER A 445 -1.09 -12.81 52.32
C SER A 445 0.02 -12.06 53.06
N CYS A 446 -0.20 -10.80 53.40
CA CYS A 446 0.65 -10.01 54.29
C CYS A 446 -0.07 -9.69 55.62
N THR A 447 0.70 -9.52 56.69
CA THR A 447 0.21 -9.14 58.03
C THR A 447 0.94 -7.94 58.62
N SER A 448 2.07 -7.57 58.03
CA SER A 448 2.88 -6.41 58.36
C SER A 448 3.57 -5.85 57.11
N PRO A 449 4.02 -4.58 57.11
CA PRO A 449 4.79 -4.02 55.99
C PRO A 449 6.09 -4.78 55.67
N ALA A 450 6.66 -5.50 56.65
CA ALA A 450 7.87 -6.30 56.45
C ALA A 450 7.64 -7.59 55.63
N ASP A 451 6.38 -7.95 55.36
CA ASP A 451 6.01 -9.08 54.49
C ASP A 451 6.04 -8.70 52.98
N CYS A 452 6.21 -7.41 52.67
CA CYS A 452 6.16 -6.85 51.32
C CYS A 452 7.54 -6.45 50.78
N ASN A 453 7.69 -6.43 49.45
CA ASN A 453 8.91 -5.94 48.81
C ASN A 453 9.03 -4.40 48.94
N PRO A 454 10.24 -3.83 48.95
CA PRO A 454 10.43 -2.37 48.99
C PRO A 454 9.64 -1.65 47.89
N GLY A 455 8.94 -0.56 48.26
CA GLY A 455 8.01 0.16 47.37
C GLY A 455 6.54 -0.29 47.46
N TYR A 456 6.23 -1.29 48.29
CA TYR A 456 4.88 -1.78 48.54
C TYR A 456 4.53 -1.75 50.03
N GLU A 457 3.34 -1.27 50.37
CA GLU A 457 2.75 -1.37 51.71
C GLU A 457 1.79 -2.56 51.81
N CYS A 458 1.62 -3.11 53.02
CA CYS A 458 0.62 -4.14 53.28
C CYS A 458 -0.75 -3.50 53.55
N ASP A 459 -1.70 -3.65 52.63
CA ASP A 459 -3.12 -3.35 52.89
C ASP A 459 -3.68 -4.38 53.89
N LEU A 460 -3.84 -3.97 55.14
CA LEU A 460 -4.35 -4.81 56.22
C LEU A 460 -5.83 -5.20 56.06
N ALA A 461 -6.60 -4.53 55.20
CA ALA A 461 -7.99 -4.89 54.93
C ALA A 461 -8.12 -6.03 53.91
N THR A 462 -7.23 -6.10 52.92
CA THR A 462 -7.20 -7.17 51.90
C THR A 462 -6.08 -8.20 52.10
N GLN A 463 -5.18 -7.96 53.04
CA GLN A 463 -3.95 -8.71 53.30
C GLN A 463 -3.04 -8.84 52.06
N ARG A 464 -2.93 -7.77 51.25
CA ARG A 464 -2.12 -7.75 50.03
C ARG A 464 -1.14 -6.59 50.00
N CYS A 465 0.02 -6.82 49.38
CA CYS A 465 1.00 -5.77 49.12
C CYS A 465 0.53 -4.89 47.95
N VAL A 466 0.49 -3.57 48.15
CA VAL A 466 0.05 -2.55 47.18
C VAL A 466 1.06 -1.42 47.08
N VAL A 467 1.20 -0.79 45.92
CA VAL A 467 2.18 0.30 45.70
C VAL A 467 1.77 1.56 46.48
N GLU A 468 2.74 2.26 47.08
CA GLU A 468 2.51 3.56 47.72
C GLU A 468 1.86 4.57 46.75
N ARG A 469 0.82 5.29 47.20
CA ARG A 469 0.36 6.50 46.52
C ARG A 469 1.18 7.70 47.02
N PRO A 470 1.71 8.58 46.14
CA PRO A 470 2.42 9.78 46.56
C PRO A 470 1.54 10.66 47.48
N GLY A 471 1.91 10.75 48.76
CA GLY A 471 1.13 11.43 49.77
C GLY A 471 1.24 12.96 49.71
N THR A 472 0.13 13.65 49.96
CA THR A 472 0.13 15.08 50.30
C THR A 472 0.89 15.29 51.61
N GLY A 473 2.14 15.75 51.51
CA GLY A 473 3.01 15.98 52.67
C GLY A 473 2.51 17.11 53.57
N VAL A 474 2.40 16.83 54.86
CA VAL A 474 2.06 17.83 55.89
C VAL A 474 3.30 18.68 56.22
N GLY A 475 3.24 19.98 55.93
CA GLY A 475 4.20 20.98 56.39
C GLY A 475 3.50 22.02 57.26
N ALA A 476 3.85 22.10 58.54
CA ALA A 476 3.20 23.00 59.49
C ALA A 476 3.89 24.37 59.56
N ASP A 477 3.13 25.47 59.32
CA ASP A 477 3.28 26.67 60.14
C ASP A 477 2.06 27.64 60.07
N ARG A 478 1.48 27.89 61.26
CA ARG A 478 0.76 29.11 61.72
C ARG A 478 -0.45 29.75 60.98
N VAL A 479 -1.58 29.67 61.71
CA VAL A 479 -2.66 30.69 61.96
C VAL A 479 -3.98 30.59 61.17
N ASP A 480 -5.05 30.30 61.94
CA ASP A 480 -6.50 30.39 61.69
C ASP A 480 -7.04 31.78 61.27
N PRO A 481 -8.34 31.93 60.88
CA PRO A 481 -9.24 30.97 60.20
C PRO A 481 -10.11 31.62 59.10
N LYS A 482 -10.82 30.81 58.26
CA LYS A 482 -12.26 31.00 57.95
C LYS A 482 -12.87 29.89 57.07
N VAL A 483 -13.88 29.21 57.64
CA VAL A 483 -15.21 28.90 57.04
C VAL A 483 -15.18 28.17 55.67
N ALA A 484 -15.31 26.83 55.65
CA ALA A 484 -16.57 26.06 55.44
C ALA A 484 -16.91 25.85 53.94
N ASP A 485 -17.44 24.73 53.44
CA ASP A 485 -17.97 23.50 54.05
C ASP A 485 -17.53 22.24 53.26
N ALA A 486 -17.56 21.10 53.94
CA ALA A 486 -17.63 19.73 53.39
C ALA A 486 -18.86 19.05 54.08
N PRO A 487 -19.41 17.89 53.65
CA PRO A 487 -18.75 16.84 52.88
C PRO A 487 -19.58 16.05 51.83
N ASP A 488 -18.85 15.23 51.07
CA ASP A 488 -19.08 13.82 50.67
C ASP A 488 -20.50 13.24 50.60
N SER A 489 -20.76 12.48 49.50
CA SER A 489 -21.10 11.06 49.63
C SER A 489 -20.92 10.28 48.32
N CYS A 490 -20.04 9.27 48.32
CA CYS A 490 -20.11 8.15 47.38
C CYS A 490 -21.22 7.16 47.80
N THR A 491 -21.83 6.44 46.87
CA THR A 491 -22.31 5.05 47.11
C THR A 491 -22.62 4.33 45.78
N CYS A 492 -22.32 3.04 45.71
CA CYS A 492 -22.57 2.18 44.56
C CYS A 492 -23.81 1.27 44.73
N THR A 493 -24.42 0.90 43.60
CA THR A 493 -25.12 -0.38 43.28
C THR A 493 -26.02 -1.08 44.30
N MET A 494 -27.20 -1.53 43.82
CA MET A 494 -27.69 -2.90 44.06
C MET A 494 -28.45 -3.44 42.84
N VAL A 495 -28.28 -4.73 42.56
CA VAL A 495 -28.92 -5.48 41.46
C VAL A 495 -30.20 -6.18 41.95
N GLY A 496 -31.23 -6.31 41.09
CA GLY A 496 -32.39 -7.15 41.41
C GLY A 496 -33.47 -7.26 40.33
N GLN A 497 -33.44 -8.34 39.54
CA GLN A 497 -34.65 -8.95 38.94
C GLN A 497 -35.25 -9.95 39.96
N PRO A 498 -36.59 -10.16 40.04
CA PRO A 498 -37.29 -10.98 39.03
C PRO A 498 -38.81 -10.73 38.82
N GLY A 499 -39.37 -11.31 37.74
CA GLY A 499 -40.65 -12.03 37.84
C GLY A 499 -41.93 -11.51 37.14
N LYS A 500 -42.15 -11.99 35.90
CA LYS A 500 -43.42 -12.51 35.32
C LYS A 500 -44.79 -11.85 35.62
N GLY A 501 -45.46 -11.38 34.54
CA GLY A 501 -46.72 -12.02 34.08
C GLY A 501 -48.00 -11.18 33.94
N TRP A 502 -48.90 -11.67 33.07
CA TRP A 502 -50.29 -11.24 32.75
C TRP A 502 -50.45 -9.92 31.97
N LEU A 503 -51.47 -9.69 31.12
CA LEU A 503 -52.24 -10.45 30.11
C LEU A 503 -53.35 -9.52 29.57
N ALA A 504 -53.68 -9.62 28.27
CA ALA A 504 -54.97 -9.28 27.63
C ALA A 504 -55.45 -7.81 27.43
N ALA A 505 -55.40 -7.39 26.16
CA ALA A 505 -56.50 -6.90 25.29
C ALA A 505 -57.58 -5.89 25.77
N ALA A 506 -57.84 -4.84 24.97
CA ALA A 506 -59.05 -4.76 24.09
C ALA A 506 -59.24 -3.41 23.32
N MET A 507 -59.58 -3.54 22.03
CA MET A 507 -60.51 -2.76 21.17
C MET A 507 -60.62 -1.19 21.15
N LEU A 508 -60.43 -0.67 19.92
CA LEU A 508 -61.12 0.43 19.18
C LEU A 508 -62.65 0.58 19.43
N PRO A 509 -63.42 1.60 18.91
CA PRO A 509 -63.22 2.40 17.65
C PRO A 509 -63.73 3.89 17.64
N LEU A 510 -63.94 4.44 16.43
CA LEU A 510 -64.76 5.63 15.99
C LEU A 510 -64.00 6.97 15.78
N LEU A 511 -64.23 7.83 14.75
CA LEU A 511 -65.14 7.83 13.58
C LEU A 511 -64.62 8.77 12.44
N VAL A 512 -64.50 8.21 11.21
CA VAL A 512 -65.05 8.71 9.91
C VAL A 512 -64.88 10.16 9.41
N LEU A 513 -64.33 10.28 8.18
CA LEU A 513 -64.93 10.94 6.97
C LEU A 513 -64.03 10.69 5.73
N ARG A 514 -64.24 9.67 4.89
CA ARG A 514 -65.07 9.63 3.66
C ARG A 514 -64.89 10.81 2.66
N ARG A 515 -64.10 10.57 1.60
CA ARG A 515 -64.36 10.66 0.12
C ARG A 515 -62.99 10.75 -0.62
N ARG A 516 -62.83 10.46 -1.94
CA ARG A 516 -63.73 10.04 -3.04
C ARG A 516 -63.01 9.03 -3.98
N ARG A 517 -63.79 8.21 -4.71
CA ARG A 517 -63.41 7.36 -5.88
C ARG A 517 -63.13 8.24 -7.13
N ARG A 518 -62.44 7.84 -8.21
CA ARG A 518 -62.45 6.61 -9.07
C ARG A 518 -61.05 6.43 -9.75
N ALA A 519 -60.50 5.23 -10.05
CA ALA A 519 -60.85 4.28 -11.14
C ALA A 519 -60.94 4.95 -12.54
N ARG A 520 -60.39 4.49 -13.68
CA ARG A 520 -60.04 3.17 -14.30
C ARG A 520 -59.30 3.48 -15.65
N ARG A 521 -58.66 2.61 -16.47
CA ARG A 521 -58.32 1.16 -16.49
C ARG A 521 -57.31 0.87 -17.65
N ARG A 522 -56.37 -0.08 -17.50
CA ARG A 522 -55.82 -1.06 -18.49
C ARG A 522 -55.48 -0.68 -19.97
N GLN A 523 -54.23 -1.03 -20.34
CA GLN A 523 -53.76 -1.97 -21.40
C GLN A 523 -54.10 -1.79 -22.90
N VAL A 524 -53.21 -2.41 -23.70
CA VAL A 524 -53.17 -2.60 -25.16
C VAL A 524 -52.62 -1.35 -25.88
N SER A 525 -51.65 -1.45 -26.79
CA SER A 525 -51.01 -2.62 -27.43
C SER A 525 -49.60 -2.91 -26.93
#